data_AF-A0A1C0VMG4-F1
#
_entry.id   AF-A0A1C0VMG4-F1
#
_cell.length_a   1.000
_cell.length_b   1.000
_cell.length_c   1.000
_cell.angle_alpha   90.00
_cell.angle_beta   90.00
_cell.angle_gamma   90.00
#
_symmetry.space_group_name_H-M   'P 1'
#
loop_
_entity.id
_entity.type
_entity.pdbx_description
1 polymer ?
#
loop_
_entity_poly.entity_id
_entity_poly.type
_entity_poly.pdbx_seq_one_letter_code
_entity_poly.pdbx_strand_id
1 'polypeptide(L)'
;MTVATRTDNTITATINQTKLVDGIKTAMINAGFSGTYDDYTSTNRILVYELVVDSSKTYGKVYFIISVSSGLVITTQVAATWNATSHTGTGLSTTTTNTAFATGSNIICTAFNGGSEYKLVQLVQGSVVVPLGLIAPATRPNWWDLNLWPYGFSPTGSGWATLRSSSINPYSNDAYNALLNTTSLGTANPQTSRRDVLTGIVLLSASNAGAACKTSDDLASVAASGATRYDAIQPQGTIQQFTIVNPTAGGFAIRTQ
;
A
#
# COMPACT_ATOMS: atom_id res chain seq x y z
N MET A 1 9.56 5.83 16.00
CA MET A 1 9.09 5.18 14.77
C MET A 1 10.23 4.40 14.17
N THR A 2 9.92 3.26 13.56
CA THR A 2 10.92 2.32 13.04
C THR A 2 11.07 2.56 11.54
N VAL A 3 12.27 2.90 11.08
CA VAL A 3 12.62 2.97 9.65
C VAL A 3 12.23 1.66 8.98
N ALA A 4 11.69 1.73 7.75
CA ALA A 4 11.15 0.54 7.10
C ALA A 4 12.25 -0.50 6.86
N THR A 5 11.97 -1.75 7.24
CA THR A 5 12.76 -2.88 6.74
C THR A 5 12.27 -3.22 5.33
N ARG A 6 13.18 -3.15 4.35
CA ARG A 6 12.92 -3.60 2.97
C ARG A 6 13.41 -5.03 2.78
N THR A 7 12.56 -5.87 2.20
CA THR A 7 12.90 -7.25 1.81
C THR A 7 12.46 -7.50 0.39
N ASP A 8 13.37 -7.94 -0.45
CA ASP A 8 13.09 -8.32 -1.84
C ASP A 8 13.02 -9.85 -1.97
N ASN A 9 12.01 -10.33 -2.69
CA ASN A 9 11.90 -11.74 -3.09
C ASN A 9 11.40 -11.84 -4.54
N THR A 10 11.65 -12.98 -5.17
CA THR A 10 11.27 -13.21 -6.58
C THR A 10 10.33 -14.40 -6.68
N ILE A 11 9.22 -14.23 -7.40
CA ILE A 11 8.39 -15.35 -7.85
C ILE A 11 8.91 -15.76 -9.23
N THR A 12 9.52 -16.93 -9.31
CA THR A 12 10.18 -17.41 -10.53
C THR A 12 9.20 -18.03 -11.51
N ALA A 13 9.30 -17.63 -12.78
CA ALA A 13 8.54 -18.21 -13.88
C ALA A 13 8.78 -19.74 -14.03
N THR A 14 7.88 -20.51 -14.62
CA THR A 14 6.54 -20.16 -15.12
C THR A 14 5.57 -19.87 -13.98
N ILE A 15 4.86 -18.75 -14.05
CA ILE A 15 3.88 -18.30 -13.03
C ILE A 15 2.54 -18.98 -13.26
N ASN A 16 1.94 -19.47 -12.18
CA ASN A 16 0.55 -19.93 -12.11
C ASN A 16 -0.11 -19.37 -10.83
N GLN A 17 -1.42 -19.58 -10.67
CA GLN A 17 -2.18 -19.02 -9.55
C GLN A 17 -1.59 -19.42 -8.19
N THR A 18 -1.21 -20.69 -8.02
CA THR A 18 -0.61 -21.19 -6.77
C THR A 18 0.71 -20.50 -6.45
N LYS A 19 1.65 -20.44 -7.41
CA LYS A 19 2.94 -19.75 -7.22
C LYS A 19 2.78 -18.26 -6.91
N LEU A 20 1.82 -17.61 -7.57
CA LEU A 20 1.52 -16.20 -7.31
C LEU A 20 0.99 -16.02 -5.88
N VAL A 21 0.03 -16.84 -5.46
CA VAL A 21 -0.54 -16.82 -4.11
C VAL A 21 0.53 -17.08 -3.04
N ASP A 22 1.35 -18.10 -3.21
CA ASP A 22 2.40 -18.45 -2.24
C ASP A 22 3.47 -17.34 -2.17
N GLY A 23 3.86 -16.78 -3.32
CA GLY A 23 4.77 -15.64 -3.37
C GLY A 23 4.21 -14.38 -2.71
N ILE A 24 2.90 -14.10 -2.87
CA ILE A 24 2.21 -13.01 -2.17
C ILE A 24 2.23 -13.27 -0.67
N LYS A 25 1.94 -14.49 -0.21
CA LYS A 25 1.99 -14.82 1.23
C LYS A 25 3.36 -14.55 1.84
N THR A 26 4.42 -15.01 1.19
CA THR A 26 5.80 -14.73 1.62
C THR A 26 6.08 -13.24 1.67
N ALA A 27 5.71 -12.49 0.62
CA ALA A 27 5.93 -11.04 0.58
C ALA A 27 5.14 -10.29 1.67
N MET A 28 3.90 -10.70 1.95
CA MET A 28 3.07 -10.10 3.00
C MET A 28 3.62 -10.39 4.41
N ILE A 29 4.16 -11.60 4.64
CA ILE A 29 4.89 -11.91 5.89
C ILE A 29 6.13 -11.01 6.02
N ASN A 30 6.91 -10.85 4.94
CA ASN A 30 8.07 -9.96 4.91
C ASN A 30 7.69 -8.49 5.18
N ALA A 31 6.50 -8.06 4.76
CA ALA A 31 5.96 -6.73 5.06
C ALA A 31 5.50 -6.57 6.52
N GLY A 32 5.55 -7.63 7.33
CA GLY A 32 5.23 -7.58 8.77
C GLY A 32 3.82 -8.05 9.13
N PHE A 33 3.07 -8.67 8.21
CA PHE A 33 1.84 -9.38 8.59
C PHE A 33 2.21 -10.70 9.30
N SER A 34 1.45 -11.08 10.33
CA SER A 34 1.68 -12.33 11.08
C SER A 34 1.36 -13.59 10.26
N GLY A 35 0.61 -13.43 9.17
CA GLY A 35 0.11 -14.49 8.32
C GLY A 35 -1.21 -14.07 7.67
N THR A 36 -1.85 -14.99 6.96
CA THR A 36 -3.23 -14.84 6.51
C THR A 36 -4.17 -14.97 7.70
N TYR A 37 -5.06 -13.99 7.87
CA TYR A 37 -6.20 -14.09 8.78
C TYR A 37 -7.22 -15.12 8.28
N ASP A 38 -7.41 -15.18 6.96
CA ASP A 38 -8.24 -16.17 6.27
C ASP A 38 -7.58 -16.50 4.91
N ASP A 39 -7.69 -17.75 4.47
CA ASP A 39 -7.18 -18.25 3.19
C ASP A 39 -8.09 -19.38 2.72
N TYR A 40 -8.83 -19.10 1.66
CA TYR A 40 -9.81 -20.04 1.14
C TYR A 40 -9.88 -19.96 -0.38
N THR A 41 -10.54 -20.96 -0.96
CA THR A 41 -10.73 -21.08 -2.39
C THR A 41 -12.22 -21.01 -2.70
N SER A 42 -12.59 -20.12 -3.62
CA SER A 42 -13.88 -20.11 -4.29
C SER A 42 -13.65 -20.34 -5.79
N THR A 43 -14.11 -19.46 -6.66
CA THR A 43 -13.60 -19.35 -8.05
C THR A 43 -12.17 -18.82 -8.07
N ASN A 44 -11.82 -17.95 -7.13
CA ASN A 44 -10.47 -17.37 -6.97
C ASN A 44 -9.81 -17.90 -5.69
N ARG A 45 -8.50 -17.74 -5.59
CA ARG A 45 -7.77 -17.87 -4.32
C ARG A 45 -7.88 -16.55 -3.58
N ILE A 46 -8.42 -16.58 -2.37
CA ILE A 46 -8.69 -15.39 -1.57
C ILE A 46 -7.84 -15.43 -0.31
N LEU A 47 -7.08 -14.37 -0.09
CA LEU A 47 -6.25 -14.15 1.08
C LEU A 47 -6.78 -12.93 1.82
N VAL A 48 -6.95 -13.04 3.13
CA VAL A 48 -7.35 -11.91 3.97
C VAL A 48 -6.24 -11.67 4.99
N TYR A 49 -5.84 -10.43 5.13
CA TYR A 49 -4.84 -9.98 6.10
C TYR A 49 -5.47 -9.01 7.08
N GLU A 50 -5.12 -9.14 8.36
CA GLU A 50 -5.57 -8.25 9.43
C GLU A 50 -4.43 -7.28 9.80
N LEU A 51 -4.73 -5.99 9.86
CA LEU A 51 -3.90 -5.00 10.53
C LEU A 51 -4.63 -4.53 11.79
N VAL A 52 -4.01 -4.79 12.94
CA VAL A 52 -4.50 -4.33 14.25
C VAL A 52 -3.88 -2.97 14.55
N VAL A 53 -4.72 -1.94 14.63
CA VAL A 53 -4.33 -0.58 15.02
C VAL A 53 -4.58 -0.36 16.52
N ASP A 54 -5.70 -0.85 17.05
CA ASP A 54 -6.06 -0.82 18.47
C ASP A 54 -7.08 -1.93 18.78
N SER A 55 -6.67 -3.00 19.47
CA SER A 55 -7.58 -4.13 19.76
C SER A 55 -8.72 -3.80 20.74
N SER A 56 -8.69 -2.65 21.40
CA SER A 56 -9.72 -2.24 22.37
C SER A 56 -10.94 -1.57 21.74
N LYS A 57 -10.89 -1.29 20.43
CA LYS A 57 -11.89 -0.50 19.69
C LYS A 57 -12.68 -1.36 18.71
N THR A 58 -13.97 -1.03 18.53
CA THR A 58 -14.88 -1.79 17.63
C THR A 58 -14.33 -1.97 16.22
N TYR A 59 -13.75 -0.90 15.65
CA TYR A 59 -13.08 -0.92 14.36
C TYR A 59 -11.58 -0.58 14.48
N GLY A 60 -10.93 -1.00 15.56
CA GLY A 60 -9.48 -0.85 15.66
C GLY A 60 -8.69 -1.91 14.89
N LYS A 61 -9.38 -2.69 14.05
CA LYS A 61 -8.82 -3.63 13.08
C LYS A 61 -9.30 -3.25 11.68
N VAL A 62 -8.47 -3.50 10.69
CA VAL A 62 -8.83 -3.36 9.28
C VAL A 62 -8.40 -4.62 8.53
N TYR A 63 -9.23 -5.05 7.59
CA TYR A 63 -9.02 -6.28 6.82
C TYR A 63 -8.71 -5.94 5.38
N PHE A 64 -7.60 -6.48 4.86
CA PHE A 64 -7.21 -6.34 3.47
C PHE A 64 -7.41 -7.66 2.75
N ILE A 65 -8.24 -7.63 1.72
CA ILE A 65 -8.66 -8.80 0.95
C ILE A 65 -7.91 -8.76 -0.38
N ILE A 66 -7.26 -9.86 -0.72
CA ILE A 66 -6.58 -10.09 -1.99
C ILE A 66 -7.24 -11.30 -2.64
N SER A 67 -7.79 -11.12 -3.84
CA SER A 67 -8.38 -12.21 -4.62
C SER A 67 -7.61 -12.37 -5.92
N VAL A 68 -7.08 -13.57 -6.14
CA VAL A 68 -6.22 -13.93 -7.27
C VAL A 68 -6.97 -14.91 -8.16
N SER A 69 -7.22 -14.54 -9.41
CA SER A 69 -7.89 -15.41 -10.38
C SER A 69 -6.93 -16.40 -11.06
N SER A 70 -7.46 -17.38 -11.77
CA SER A 70 -6.67 -18.31 -12.59
C SER A 70 -5.96 -17.60 -13.76
N GLY A 71 -6.50 -16.46 -14.21
CA GLY A 71 -5.88 -15.56 -15.19
C GLY A 71 -4.81 -14.62 -14.62
N LEU A 72 -4.33 -14.87 -13.39
CA LEU A 72 -3.31 -14.06 -12.71
C LEU A 72 -3.69 -12.59 -12.51
N VAL A 73 -5.00 -12.29 -12.46
CA VAL A 73 -5.53 -10.98 -12.10
C VAL A 73 -5.63 -10.90 -10.58
N ILE A 74 -5.10 -9.82 -10.01
CA ILE A 74 -5.25 -9.52 -8.58
C ILE A 74 -6.31 -8.44 -8.41
N THR A 75 -7.30 -8.74 -7.58
CA THR A 75 -8.26 -7.76 -7.08
C THR A 75 -8.06 -7.53 -5.59
N THR A 76 -8.31 -6.31 -5.13
CA THR A 76 -8.17 -5.93 -3.73
C THR A 76 -9.36 -5.16 -3.20
N GLN A 77 -9.64 -5.35 -1.91
CA GLN A 77 -10.66 -4.63 -1.16
C GLN A 77 -10.20 -4.41 0.29
N VAL A 78 -10.77 -3.39 0.93
CA VAL A 78 -10.62 -3.14 2.36
C VAL A 78 -11.96 -3.35 3.04
N ALA A 79 -12.02 -4.14 4.11
CA ALA A 79 -13.22 -4.35 4.91
C ALA A 79 -13.03 -3.82 6.33
N ALA A 80 -14.14 -3.44 6.95
CA ALA A 80 -14.16 -2.99 8.33
C ALA A 80 -14.19 -4.16 9.32
N THR A 81 -14.91 -5.22 8.97
CA THR A 81 -14.94 -6.46 9.72
C THR A 81 -14.81 -7.64 8.77
N TRP A 82 -14.32 -8.77 9.27
CA TRP A 82 -14.25 -10.04 8.56
C TRP A 82 -14.63 -11.18 9.48
N ASN A 83 -15.44 -12.12 8.98
CA ASN A 83 -15.74 -13.39 9.63
C ASN A 83 -15.09 -14.50 8.81
N ALA A 84 -14.04 -15.11 9.36
CA ALA A 84 -13.28 -16.18 8.69
C ALA A 84 -14.03 -17.51 8.60
N THR A 85 -15.08 -17.72 9.40
CA THR A 85 -15.90 -18.95 9.33
C THR A 85 -16.89 -18.90 8.18
N SER A 86 -17.51 -17.75 7.95
CA SER A 86 -18.46 -17.57 6.85
C SER A 86 -17.83 -16.97 5.59
N HIS A 87 -16.55 -16.58 5.64
CA HIS A 87 -15.83 -15.89 4.56
C HIS A 87 -16.53 -14.62 4.08
N THR A 88 -17.03 -13.82 5.02
CA THR A 88 -17.78 -12.59 4.73
C THR A 88 -17.18 -11.39 5.44
N GLY A 89 -17.18 -10.23 4.77
CA GLY A 89 -16.80 -8.95 5.34
C GLY A 89 -17.93 -7.93 5.26
N THR A 90 -17.91 -6.95 6.17
CA THR A 90 -18.82 -5.80 6.12
C THR A 90 -18.03 -4.49 5.95
N GLY A 91 -18.70 -3.45 5.43
CA GLY A 91 -18.04 -2.18 5.15
C GLY A 91 -16.99 -2.29 4.05
N LEU A 92 -17.21 -3.14 3.05
CA LEU A 92 -16.28 -3.36 1.94
C LEU A 92 -16.09 -2.08 1.12
N SER A 93 -14.84 -1.77 0.81
CA SER A 93 -14.50 -0.80 -0.23
C SER A 93 -14.91 -1.32 -1.61
N THR A 94 -14.98 -0.41 -2.57
CA THR A 94 -15.00 -0.72 -4.00
C THR A 94 -13.81 -1.61 -4.34
N THR A 95 -14.07 -2.64 -5.15
CA THR A 95 -13.03 -3.55 -5.65
C THR A 95 -12.08 -2.82 -6.58
N THR A 96 -10.78 -2.96 -6.31
CA THR A 96 -9.74 -2.51 -7.22
C THR A 96 -9.27 -3.70 -8.05
N THR A 97 -9.31 -3.59 -9.37
CA THR A 97 -8.82 -4.64 -10.29
C THR A 97 -7.49 -4.21 -10.88
N ASN A 98 -6.46 -5.04 -10.72
CA ASN A 98 -5.14 -4.78 -11.27
C ASN A 98 -4.91 -5.48 -12.61
N THR A 99 -3.89 -5.05 -13.35
CA THR A 99 -3.48 -5.71 -14.59
C THR A 99 -2.99 -7.13 -14.30
N ALA A 100 -3.34 -8.09 -15.18
CA ALA A 100 -2.90 -9.47 -15.07
C ALA A 100 -1.38 -9.59 -15.21
N PHE A 101 -0.78 -10.50 -14.44
CA PHE A 101 0.60 -10.93 -14.70
C PHE A 101 0.67 -11.90 -15.88
N ALA A 102 1.78 -11.86 -16.60
CA ALA A 102 2.15 -12.86 -17.59
C ALA A 102 2.77 -14.09 -16.92
N THR A 103 2.61 -15.25 -17.57
CA THR A 103 3.13 -16.53 -17.07
C THR A 103 4.65 -16.68 -17.27
N GLY A 104 5.22 -16.04 -18.30
CA GLY A 104 6.57 -16.30 -18.79
C GLY A 104 7.70 -15.46 -18.19
N SER A 105 7.42 -14.63 -17.18
CA SER A 105 8.45 -13.74 -16.59
C SER A 105 8.37 -13.71 -15.08
N ASN A 106 9.51 -13.47 -14.44
CA ASN A 106 9.58 -13.35 -12.99
C ASN A 106 8.79 -12.15 -12.49
N ILE A 107 8.25 -12.26 -11.27
CA ILE A 107 7.65 -11.13 -10.55
C ILE A 107 8.59 -10.78 -9.39
N ILE A 108 9.02 -9.52 -9.35
CA ILE A 108 9.78 -8.98 -8.23
C ILE A 108 8.79 -8.52 -7.16
N CYS A 109 8.92 -9.05 -5.96
CA CYS A 109 8.15 -8.66 -4.79
C CYS A 109 9.05 -7.86 -3.87
N THR A 110 8.73 -6.59 -3.65
CA THR A 110 9.44 -5.73 -2.69
C THR A 110 8.49 -5.43 -1.54
N ALA A 111 8.84 -5.92 -0.34
CA ALA A 111 8.10 -5.72 0.88
C ALA A 111 8.73 -4.60 1.72
N PHE A 112 7.89 -3.76 2.31
CA PHE A 112 8.26 -2.70 3.24
C PHE A 112 7.48 -2.87 4.54
N ASN A 113 8.21 -3.10 5.63
CA ASN A 113 7.67 -3.20 6.97
C ASN A 113 7.91 -1.89 7.75
N GLY A 114 6.89 -1.05 7.84
CA GLY A 114 6.88 0.21 8.58
C GLY A 114 6.38 0.09 10.01
N GLY A 115 6.43 -1.12 10.59
CA GLY A 115 5.90 -1.38 11.93
C GLY A 115 4.38 -1.29 11.99
N SER A 116 3.86 -0.42 12.85
CA SER A 116 2.41 -0.24 13.05
C SER A 116 1.76 0.70 12.04
N GLU A 117 2.52 1.56 11.37
CA GLU A 117 1.96 2.54 10.44
C GLU A 117 1.64 1.91 9.08
N TYR A 118 2.50 1.07 8.52
CA TYR A 118 2.25 0.49 7.22
C TYR A 118 2.93 -0.86 7.03
N LYS A 119 2.30 -1.68 6.20
CA LYS A 119 2.79 -2.98 5.74
C LYS A 119 2.47 -3.06 4.27
N LEU A 120 3.47 -2.86 3.43
CA LEU A 120 3.29 -2.67 1.98
C LEU A 120 4.09 -3.69 1.19
N VAL A 121 3.54 -4.13 0.07
CA VAL A 121 4.21 -4.97 -0.91
C VAL A 121 3.99 -4.37 -2.28
N GLN A 122 5.04 -4.32 -3.10
CA GLN A 122 4.92 -3.98 -4.50
C GLN A 122 5.35 -5.16 -5.35
N LEU A 123 4.42 -5.65 -6.17
CA LEU A 123 4.67 -6.69 -7.16
C LEU A 123 4.97 -6.02 -8.50
N VAL A 124 6.08 -6.38 -9.14
CA VAL A 124 6.52 -5.76 -10.40
C VAL A 124 6.89 -6.84 -11.43
N GLN A 125 6.33 -6.71 -12.64
CA GLN A 125 6.68 -7.52 -13.81
C GLN A 125 6.63 -6.64 -15.07
N GLY A 126 7.80 -6.21 -15.56
CA GLY A 126 7.86 -5.23 -16.65
C GLY A 126 7.17 -3.92 -16.24
N SER A 127 6.14 -3.51 -16.99
CA SER A 127 5.30 -2.35 -16.68
C SER A 127 4.14 -2.64 -15.71
N VAL A 128 3.84 -3.91 -15.44
CA VAL A 128 2.78 -4.29 -14.51
C VAL A 128 3.27 -4.06 -13.08
N VAL A 129 2.58 -3.18 -12.36
CA VAL A 129 2.88 -2.83 -10.98
C VAL A 129 1.60 -2.96 -10.16
N VAL A 130 1.62 -3.85 -9.18
CA VAL A 130 0.48 -4.08 -8.28
C VAL A 130 0.92 -3.76 -6.85
N PRO A 131 0.46 -2.65 -6.27
CA PRO A 131 0.68 -2.38 -4.86
C PRO A 131 -0.32 -3.16 -4.02
N LEU A 132 0.14 -3.67 -2.88
CA LEU A 132 -0.63 -4.44 -1.93
C LEU A 132 -0.30 -3.93 -0.51
N GLY A 133 -1.23 -4.15 0.40
CA GLY A 133 -1.05 -3.87 1.82
C GLY A 133 -1.87 -2.68 2.30
N LEU A 134 -1.50 -2.20 3.49
CA LEU A 134 -2.26 -1.21 4.24
C LEU A 134 -1.34 -0.16 4.87
N ILE A 135 -1.89 1.05 4.98
CA ILE A 135 -1.34 2.20 5.70
C ILE A 135 -2.40 2.61 6.74
N ALA A 136 -2.01 2.69 8.00
CA ALA A 136 -2.73 3.32 9.09
C ALA A 136 -1.91 4.55 9.53
N PRO A 137 -2.14 5.73 8.91
CA PRO A 137 -1.29 6.91 9.07
C PRO A 137 -0.99 7.23 10.54
N ALA A 138 0.29 7.51 10.84
CA ALA A 138 0.75 7.73 12.20
C ALA A 138 0.08 8.94 12.86
N THR A 139 -0.23 9.97 12.08
CA THR A 139 -0.93 11.16 12.58
C THR A 139 -2.39 11.13 12.18
N ARG A 140 -3.23 10.84 13.18
CA ARG A 140 -4.68 10.82 13.08
C ARG A 140 -5.22 12.04 13.82
N PRO A 141 -6.26 12.71 13.31
CA PRO A 141 -6.89 13.79 14.06
C PRO A 141 -7.36 13.30 15.43
N ASN A 142 -7.22 14.11 16.48
CA ASN A 142 -7.59 13.71 17.85
C ASN A 142 -9.08 13.40 18.02
N TRP A 143 -9.93 13.93 17.15
CA TRP A 143 -11.36 13.63 17.11
C TRP A 143 -11.67 12.30 16.40
N TRP A 144 -10.67 11.65 15.81
CA TRP A 144 -10.84 10.37 15.14
C TRP A 144 -11.03 9.23 16.16
N ASP A 145 -12.19 8.56 16.13
CA ASP A 145 -12.45 7.39 16.98
C ASP A 145 -12.53 6.11 16.14
N LEU A 146 -11.68 5.14 16.49
CA LEU A 146 -11.71 3.80 15.92
C LEU A 146 -12.96 2.99 16.33
N ASN A 147 -13.82 3.51 17.20
CA ASN A 147 -15.17 2.95 17.38
C ASN A 147 -16.13 3.32 16.23
N LEU A 148 -15.80 4.32 15.40
CA LEU A 148 -16.67 4.81 14.33
C LEU A 148 -16.29 4.26 12.95
N TRP A 149 -15.00 4.27 12.59
CA TRP A 149 -14.52 3.69 11.33
C TRP A 149 -13.06 3.21 11.44
N PRO A 150 -12.71 2.08 10.77
CA PRO A 150 -11.34 1.57 10.70
C PRO A 150 -10.41 2.49 9.91
N TYR A 151 -9.41 3.03 10.57
CA TYR A 151 -8.49 3.99 9.96
C TYR A 151 -7.33 3.33 9.22
N GLY A 152 -7.66 2.59 8.16
CA GLY A 152 -6.69 1.88 7.32
C GLY A 152 -6.95 2.07 5.84
N PHE A 153 -5.89 2.23 5.05
CA PHE A 153 -5.95 2.62 3.65
C PHE A 153 -5.07 1.70 2.80
N SER A 154 -5.57 1.24 1.67
CA SER A 154 -4.81 0.43 0.70
C SER A 154 -4.56 1.23 -0.58
N PRO A 155 -3.33 1.28 -1.11
CA PRO A 155 -3.05 1.92 -2.39
C PRO A 155 -3.77 1.22 -3.54
N THR A 156 -4.18 2.00 -4.54
CA THR A 156 -4.81 1.49 -5.76
C THR A 156 -4.02 1.91 -7.00
N GLY A 157 -3.82 0.94 -7.89
CA GLY A 157 -3.11 1.14 -9.15
C GLY A 157 -1.62 1.47 -8.99
N SER A 158 -0.90 1.46 -10.12
CA SER A 158 0.55 1.65 -10.15
C SER A 158 1.02 3.05 -9.70
N GLY A 159 0.14 4.05 -9.77
CA GLY A 159 0.45 5.44 -9.49
C GLY A 159 0.37 5.86 -8.02
N TRP A 160 -0.24 5.08 -7.12
CA TRP A 160 -0.40 5.45 -5.70
C TRP A 160 -1.16 6.76 -5.42
N ALA A 161 -1.79 7.39 -6.43
CA ALA A 161 -2.54 8.64 -6.28
C ALA A 161 -3.84 8.45 -5.49
N THR A 162 -4.43 7.26 -5.53
CA THR A 162 -5.68 6.96 -4.85
C THR A 162 -5.48 5.78 -3.91
N LEU A 163 -5.98 5.92 -2.69
CA LEU A 163 -6.06 4.87 -1.71
C LEU A 163 -7.53 4.56 -1.42
N ARG A 164 -7.82 3.33 -1.02
CA ARG A 164 -9.15 2.90 -0.59
C ARG A 164 -9.17 2.58 0.88
N SER A 165 -10.27 2.90 1.55
CA SER A 165 -10.59 2.41 2.88
C SER A 165 -11.95 1.73 2.90
N SER A 166 -12.33 1.17 4.03
CA SER A 166 -13.65 0.59 4.24
C SER A 166 -14.76 1.63 4.00
N SER A 167 -15.92 1.16 3.51
CA SER A 167 -17.09 2.00 3.25
C SER A 167 -17.86 2.41 4.50
N ILE A 168 -17.43 1.98 5.70
CA ILE A 168 -17.98 2.44 7.00
C ILE A 168 -17.52 3.88 7.32
N ASN A 169 -16.76 4.52 6.44
CA ASN A 169 -16.32 5.88 6.68
C ASN A 169 -17.54 6.84 6.86
N PRO A 170 -17.41 7.86 7.73
CA PRO A 170 -18.53 8.76 8.05
C PRO A 170 -18.86 9.76 6.94
N TYR A 171 -18.09 9.74 5.84
CA TYR A 171 -18.21 10.67 4.72
C TYR A 171 -18.86 10.02 3.49
N SER A 172 -19.34 8.78 3.63
CA SER A 172 -19.99 8.00 2.58
C SER A 172 -19.15 7.87 1.29
N ASN A 173 -17.83 7.82 1.44
CA ASN A 173 -16.90 7.46 0.37
C ASN A 173 -16.02 6.28 0.80
N ASP A 174 -15.16 5.82 -0.10
CA ASP A 174 -14.14 4.84 0.22
C ASP A 174 -12.80 5.18 -0.43
N ALA A 175 -12.76 6.19 -1.32
CA ALA A 175 -11.56 6.69 -1.98
C ALA A 175 -10.96 7.91 -1.28
N TYR A 176 -9.63 7.95 -1.24
CA TYR A 176 -8.83 9.03 -0.69
C TYR A 176 -7.74 9.40 -1.69
N ASN A 177 -7.55 10.69 -1.91
CA ASN A 177 -6.49 11.19 -2.78
C ASN A 177 -5.22 11.36 -1.95
N ALA A 178 -4.13 10.71 -2.34
CA ALA A 178 -2.81 11.04 -1.84
C ALA A 178 -2.27 12.26 -2.58
N LEU A 179 -1.69 13.21 -1.85
CA LEU A 179 -0.92 14.30 -2.42
C LEU A 179 0.44 13.79 -2.93
N LEU A 180 0.35 13.03 -4.02
CA LEU A 180 1.42 12.45 -4.80
C LEU A 180 1.18 12.81 -6.27
N ASN A 181 2.14 12.45 -7.12
CA ASN A 181 2.08 12.61 -8.57
C ASN A 181 1.92 14.07 -9.04
N THR A 182 2.48 15.01 -8.27
CA THR A 182 2.51 16.43 -8.63
C THR A 182 3.60 16.70 -9.67
N THR A 183 3.20 17.21 -10.84
CA THR A 183 4.11 17.53 -11.95
C THR A 183 5.14 18.60 -11.58
N SER A 184 4.80 19.49 -10.64
CA SER A 184 5.70 20.51 -10.12
C SER A 184 6.88 19.94 -9.34
N LEU A 185 6.78 18.70 -8.84
CA LEU A 185 7.88 17.96 -8.22
C LEU A 185 8.40 16.91 -9.21
N GLY A 186 8.69 17.31 -10.45
CA GLY A 186 9.05 16.37 -11.52
C GLY A 186 10.50 15.92 -11.50
N THR A 187 11.39 16.90 -11.61
CA THR A 187 12.80 16.71 -11.93
C THR A 187 13.70 17.13 -10.78
N ALA A 188 14.94 16.64 -10.80
CA ALA A 188 15.97 17.11 -9.88
C ALA A 188 16.12 18.65 -9.96
N ASN A 189 16.46 19.25 -8.82
CA ASN A 189 16.78 20.66 -8.72
C ASN A 189 17.95 20.98 -9.67
N PRO A 190 17.79 21.94 -10.61
CA PRO A 190 18.80 22.18 -11.65
C PRO A 190 20.09 22.79 -11.11
N GLN A 191 20.06 23.43 -9.94
CA GLN A 191 21.26 24.04 -9.34
C GLN A 191 22.13 23.00 -8.62
N THR A 192 21.51 21.99 -8.02
CA THR A 192 22.23 20.99 -7.20
C THR A 192 22.31 19.61 -7.85
N SER A 193 21.54 19.37 -8.91
CA SER A 193 21.32 18.07 -9.55
C SER A 193 20.78 17.00 -8.59
N ARG A 194 20.13 17.42 -7.49
CA ARG A 194 19.56 16.52 -6.46
C ARG A 194 18.04 16.47 -6.54
N ARG A 195 17.47 15.34 -6.14
CA ARG A 195 16.02 15.15 -6.11
C ARG A 195 15.47 15.64 -4.78
N ASP A 196 14.46 16.50 -4.85
CA ASP A 196 13.77 17.02 -3.67
C ASP A 196 12.80 15.96 -3.12
N VAL A 197 12.68 15.92 -1.79
CA VAL A 197 11.86 14.98 -1.03
C VAL A 197 10.94 15.78 -0.09
N LEU A 198 9.64 15.60 -0.24
CA LEU A 198 8.61 16.16 0.63
C LEU A 198 8.07 15.05 1.52
N THR A 199 8.45 15.06 2.80
CA THR A 199 8.09 14.01 3.76
C THR A 199 6.68 14.18 4.30
N GLY A 200 6.05 13.05 4.61
CA GLY A 200 4.67 12.98 5.07
C GLY A 200 3.66 13.14 3.94
N ILE A 201 3.02 12.05 3.59
CA ILE A 201 1.96 12.04 2.58
C ILE A 201 0.65 12.46 3.24
N VAL A 202 0.06 13.52 2.68
CA VAL A 202 -1.30 13.93 3.04
C VAL A 202 -2.28 13.11 2.21
N LEU A 203 -3.24 12.48 2.87
CA LEU A 203 -4.40 11.84 2.26
C LEU A 203 -5.64 12.68 2.52
N LEU A 204 -6.39 12.96 1.47
CA LEU A 204 -7.61 13.75 1.51
C LEU A 204 -8.81 12.87 1.15
N SER A 205 -9.89 12.95 1.93
CA SER A 205 -11.15 12.31 1.55
C SER A 205 -11.61 12.79 0.18
N ALA A 206 -12.04 11.89 -0.71
CA ALA A 206 -12.58 12.23 -2.03
C ALA A 206 -14.07 12.63 -1.97
N SER A 207 -14.53 13.19 -0.85
CA SER A 207 -15.90 13.69 -0.64
C SER A 207 -15.91 15.21 -0.50
N ASN A 208 -17.11 15.81 -0.45
CA ASN A 208 -17.30 17.22 -0.11
C ASN A 208 -17.28 17.49 1.41
N ALA A 209 -16.95 16.47 2.22
CA ALA A 209 -16.76 16.56 3.66
C ALA A 209 -15.31 16.22 4.03
N GLY A 210 -14.72 17.04 4.89
CA GLY A 210 -13.28 17.02 5.13
C GLY A 210 -12.83 15.97 6.15
N ALA A 211 -11.96 15.06 5.71
CA ALA A 211 -10.92 14.49 6.54
C ALA A 211 -9.59 14.55 5.78
N ALA A 212 -8.58 15.09 6.46
CA ALA A 212 -7.21 15.00 6.02
C ALA A 212 -6.44 14.18 7.06
N CYS A 213 -5.52 13.35 6.57
CA CYS A 213 -4.59 12.66 7.43
C CYS A 213 -3.19 12.70 6.85
N LYS A 214 -2.19 12.58 7.71
CA LYS A 214 -0.80 12.66 7.30
C LYS A 214 -0.07 11.43 7.81
N THR A 215 0.70 10.79 6.94
CA THR A 215 1.63 9.76 7.36
C THR A 215 2.78 10.37 8.16
N SER A 216 3.63 9.53 8.73
CA SER A 216 4.93 9.93 9.23
C SER A 216 5.81 10.48 8.11
N ASP A 217 6.94 11.06 8.51
CA ASP A 217 7.97 11.53 7.59
C ASP A 217 8.76 10.39 6.92
N ASP A 218 8.48 9.11 7.25
CA ASP A 218 9.09 7.95 6.61
C ASP A 218 8.47 7.62 5.25
N LEU A 219 7.33 8.23 4.90
CA LEU A 219 6.75 8.19 3.56
C LEU A 219 6.88 9.56 2.93
N ALA A 220 7.26 9.64 1.65
CA ALA A 220 7.55 10.92 1.01
C ALA A 220 7.13 10.98 -0.45
N SER A 221 6.81 12.20 -0.90
CA SER A 221 6.73 12.56 -2.30
C SER A 221 8.11 12.98 -2.79
N VAL A 222 8.49 12.60 -4.01
CA VAL A 222 9.86 12.82 -4.50
C VAL A 222 9.90 13.21 -5.96
N ALA A 223 10.88 14.04 -6.31
CA ALA A 223 11.17 14.40 -7.70
C ALA A 223 11.84 13.24 -8.45
N ALA A 224 11.07 12.19 -8.77
CA ALA A 224 11.56 10.91 -9.26
C ALA A 224 11.25 10.63 -10.74
N SER A 225 10.81 11.62 -11.51
CA SER A 225 10.63 11.42 -12.96
C SER A 225 11.94 10.97 -13.60
N GLY A 226 11.87 9.89 -14.39
CA GLY A 226 13.00 9.26 -15.06
C GLY A 226 13.99 8.53 -14.14
N ALA A 227 13.68 8.38 -12.84
CA ALA A 227 14.50 7.57 -11.93
C ALA A 227 14.22 6.07 -12.10
N THR A 228 15.12 5.22 -11.63
CA THR A 228 14.85 3.78 -11.55
C THR A 228 14.01 3.50 -10.31
N ARG A 229 13.05 2.58 -10.44
CA ARG A 229 12.33 2.07 -9.27
C ARG A 229 13.33 1.38 -8.34
N TYR A 230 13.20 1.66 -7.06
CA TYR A 230 14.01 1.15 -5.95
C TYR A 230 15.42 1.71 -5.82
N ASP A 231 15.78 2.73 -6.62
CA ASP A 231 16.97 3.54 -6.35
C ASP A 231 16.82 4.27 -5.01
N ALA A 232 17.95 4.48 -4.34
CA ALA A 232 18.02 5.26 -3.11
C ALA A 232 18.23 6.76 -3.42
N ILE A 233 17.57 7.62 -2.65
CA ILE A 233 17.77 9.06 -2.63
C ILE A 233 18.10 9.48 -1.21
N GLN A 234 19.12 10.31 -1.06
CA GLN A 234 19.50 10.91 0.22
C GLN A 234 19.40 12.43 0.12
N PRO A 235 18.43 13.06 0.83
CA PRO A 235 18.35 14.51 0.92
C PRO A 235 19.64 15.13 1.46
N GLN A 236 20.02 16.31 0.95
CA GLN A 236 21.26 16.98 1.35
C GLN A 236 21.27 17.29 2.85
N GLY A 237 22.42 17.04 3.49
CA GLY A 237 22.60 17.34 4.92
C GLY A 237 21.86 16.37 5.85
N THR A 238 21.29 15.28 5.31
CA THR A 238 20.64 14.24 6.09
C THR A 238 21.38 12.92 5.95
N ILE A 239 21.21 12.03 6.93
CA ILE A 239 21.61 10.62 6.85
C ILE A 239 20.48 9.72 6.37
N GLN A 240 19.29 10.29 6.15
CA GLN A 240 18.09 9.54 5.79
C GLN A 240 18.16 9.11 4.33
N GLN A 241 17.88 7.85 4.04
CA GLN A 241 17.77 7.37 2.67
C GLN A 241 16.36 6.88 2.38
N PHE A 242 15.84 7.35 1.25
CA PHE A 242 14.52 7.02 0.75
C PHE A 242 14.66 6.13 -0.49
N THR A 243 14.02 4.97 -0.47
CA THR A 243 13.87 4.09 -1.63
C THR A 243 12.71 4.59 -2.48
N ILE A 244 12.95 4.83 -3.77
CA ILE A 244 11.91 5.23 -4.72
C ILE A 244 10.98 4.05 -5.00
N VAL A 245 9.71 4.18 -4.66
CA VAL A 245 8.70 3.14 -4.91
C VAL A 245 7.93 3.42 -6.20
N ASN A 246 7.61 4.67 -6.51
CA ASN A 246 6.94 5.05 -7.76
C ASN A 246 7.72 6.16 -8.48
N PRO A 247 8.50 5.85 -9.54
CA PRO A 247 9.39 6.82 -10.20
C PRO A 247 8.65 7.70 -11.21
N THR A 248 7.77 8.57 -10.72
CA THR A 248 7.06 9.58 -11.52
C THR A 248 7.28 10.97 -10.95
N ALA A 249 6.76 12.01 -11.62
CA ALA A 249 6.80 13.37 -11.09
C ALA A 249 5.93 13.46 -9.84
N GLY A 250 6.49 13.87 -8.70
CA GLY A 250 5.84 13.82 -7.39
C GLY A 250 5.63 12.39 -6.88
N GLY A 251 6.44 11.46 -7.38
CA GLY A 251 6.37 10.04 -7.12
C GLY A 251 6.51 9.67 -5.65
N PHE A 252 6.37 8.39 -5.34
CA PHE A 252 6.33 7.88 -3.97
C PHE A 252 7.69 7.29 -3.57
N ALA A 253 8.15 7.57 -2.35
CA ALA A 253 9.34 6.97 -1.75
C ALA A 253 9.11 6.63 -0.27
N ILE A 254 9.85 5.63 0.22
CA ILE A 254 9.80 5.15 1.61
C ILE A 254 11.20 5.22 2.21
N ARG A 255 11.33 5.74 3.43
CA ARG A 255 12.58 5.77 4.16
C ARG A 255 13.02 4.36 4.56
N THR A 256 14.23 3.99 4.17
CA THR A 256 14.83 2.67 4.42
C THR A 256 16.17 2.76 5.17
N GLN A 257 16.69 3.98 5.42
CA GLN A 257 17.84 4.25 6.29
C GLN A 257 17.67 5.61 6.99
#